data_AF-A0A920AN07-F1
#
_entry.id   AF-A0A920AN07-F1
#
_cell.length_a   1.000
_cell.length_b   1.000
_cell.length_c   1.000
_cell.angle_alpha   90.00
_cell.angle_beta   90.00
_cell.angle_gamma   90.00
#
_symmetry.space_group_name_H-M   'P 1'
#
loop_
_entity.id
_entity.type
_entity.pdbx_description
1 polymer ?
#
loop_
_entity_poly.entity_id
_entity_poly.type
_entity_poly.pdbx_seq_one_letter_code
_entity_poly.pdbx_strand_id
1 'polypeptide(L)'
;MATLIGFLEKPLEVMPPRETIGKRIEEAGLEQEKTDVLWLDDAIGALLNKLDAINELENTIIFFINDHGVEFGKGSLYQGGVKTVSFAWGPSYFKSGIRTSKWFLISIWYLLH
;
A
#
# COMPACT_ATOMS: atom_id res chain seq x y z
N MET A 1 1.66 -19.89 8.45
CA MET A 1 2.17 -18.50 8.33
C MET A 1 2.60 -18.03 9.70
N ALA A 2 3.80 -17.48 9.85
CA ALA A 2 4.29 -16.96 11.13
C ALA A 2 3.70 -15.57 11.40
N THR A 3 3.24 -15.33 12.62
CA THR A 3 2.74 -14.04 13.10
C THR A 3 3.46 -13.67 14.40
N LEU A 4 3.29 -12.44 14.87
CA LEU A 4 3.86 -11.98 16.15
C LEU A 4 3.37 -12.78 17.37
N ILE A 5 2.26 -13.51 17.25
CA ILE A 5 1.68 -14.34 18.32
C ILE A 5 1.91 -15.84 18.11
N GLY A 6 2.69 -16.23 17.10
CA GLY A 6 3.01 -17.62 16.78
C GLY A 6 2.59 -18.05 15.38
N PHE A 7 2.60 -19.36 15.14
CA PHE A 7 2.20 -19.93 13.86
C PHE A 7 0.69 -20.06 13.78
N LEU A 8 0.11 -19.56 12.69
CA LEU A 8 -1.27 -19.87 12.36
C LEU A 8 -1.37 -21.34 11.94
N GLU A 9 -2.34 -22.05 12.52
CA GLU A 9 -2.68 -23.44 12.16
C GLU A 9 -3.20 -23.55 10.72
N LYS A 10 -3.86 -22.50 10.22
CA LYS A 10 -4.37 -22.40 8.85
C LYS A 10 -4.05 -21.03 8.24
N PRO A 11 -3.85 -20.94 6.91
CA PRO A 11 -3.69 -19.65 6.24
C PRO A 11 -4.87 -18.72 6.47
N LEU A 12 -4.63 -17.41 6.41
CA LEU A 12 -5.71 -16.42 6.38
C LEU A 12 -6.33 -16.38 4.98
N GLU A 13 -7.64 -16.58 4.91
CA GLU A 13 -8.43 -16.49 3.68
C GLU A 13 -9.19 -15.15 3.65
N VAL A 14 -8.43 -14.04 3.59
CA VAL A 14 -8.99 -12.66 3.65
C VAL A 14 -8.80 -11.86 2.37
N MET A 15 -7.93 -12.33 1.47
CA MET A 15 -7.71 -11.73 0.16
C MET A 15 -8.44 -12.55 -0.91
N PRO A 16 -8.78 -11.96 -2.08
CA PRO A 16 -9.24 -12.72 -3.22
C PRO A 16 -8.27 -13.85 -3.60
N PRO A 17 -8.75 -14.96 -4.20
CA PRO A 17 -7.90 -16.08 -4.58
C PRO A 17 -6.82 -15.63 -5.58
N ARG A 18 -5.57 -16.07 -5.35
CA ARG A 18 -4.39 -15.59 -6.10
C ARG A 18 -4.47 -15.92 -7.59
N GLU A 19 -5.11 -17.04 -7.93
CA GLU A 19 -5.35 -17.46 -9.31
C GLU A 19 -6.24 -16.50 -10.11
N THR A 20 -7.01 -15.61 -9.44
CA THR A 20 -7.88 -14.64 -10.11
C THR A 20 -7.15 -13.41 -10.64
N ILE A 21 -5.93 -13.14 -10.17
CA ILE A 21 -5.20 -11.89 -10.42
C ILE A 21 -4.92 -11.70 -11.92
N GLY A 22 -4.40 -12.73 -12.60
CA GLY A 22 -4.06 -12.64 -14.03
C GLY A 22 -5.27 -12.30 -14.90
N LYS A 23 -6.42 -12.91 -14.60
CA LYS A 23 -7.69 -12.63 -15.28
C LYS A 23 -8.18 -11.20 -15.03
N ARG A 24 -8.11 -10.73 -13.77
CA ARG A 24 -8.51 -9.35 -13.40
C ARG A 24 -7.61 -8.30 -14.06
N ILE A 25 -6.31 -8.57 -14.21
CA ILE A 25 -5.38 -7.72 -14.95
C ILE A 25 -5.75 -7.64 -16.44
N GLU A 26 -6.04 -8.79 -17.06
CA GLU A 26 -6.45 -8.86 -18.46
C GLU A 26 -7.79 -8.14 -18.70
N GLU A 27 -8.79 -8.38 -17.86
CA GLU A 27 -10.09 -7.71 -17.90
C GLU A 27 -9.98 -6.19 -17.73
N ALA A 28 -8.98 -5.72 -16.98
CA ALA A 28 -8.67 -4.29 -16.82
C ALA A 28 -7.85 -3.70 -17.98
N GLY A 29 -7.44 -4.50 -18.96
CA GLY A 29 -6.60 -4.06 -20.08
C GLY A 29 -5.16 -3.69 -19.67
N LEU A 30 -4.66 -4.28 -18.58
CA LEU A 30 -3.32 -4.03 -18.05
C LEU A 30 -2.34 -5.15 -18.41
N GLU A 31 -1.05 -4.84 -18.36
CA GLU A 31 0.02 -5.81 -18.59
C GLU A 31 0.18 -6.78 -17.40
N GLN A 32 0.53 -8.04 -17.67
CA GLN A 32 0.70 -9.08 -16.65
C GLN A 32 1.76 -8.74 -15.60
N GLU A 33 2.72 -7.86 -15.90
CA GLU A 33 3.70 -7.39 -14.91
C GLU A 33 3.07 -6.61 -13.73
N LYS A 34 1.80 -6.20 -13.85
CA LYS A 34 1.07 -5.50 -12.79
C LYS A 34 0.44 -6.44 -11.75
N THR A 35 0.59 -7.76 -11.88
CA THR A 35 -0.01 -8.74 -10.96
C THR A 35 0.43 -8.54 -9.51
N ASP A 36 1.70 -8.21 -9.28
CA ASP A 36 2.23 -8.01 -7.92
C ASP A 36 1.66 -6.75 -7.27
N VAL A 37 1.43 -5.70 -8.06
CA VAL A 37 0.80 -4.47 -7.60
C VAL A 37 -0.68 -4.71 -7.29
N LEU A 38 -1.39 -5.48 -8.12
CA LEU A 38 -2.78 -5.86 -7.83
C LEU A 38 -2.87 -6.73 -6.57
N TRP A 39 -1.91 -7.63 -6.35
CA TRP A 39 -1.87 -8.43 -5.13
C TRP A 39 -1.66 -7.57 -3.87
N LEU A 40 -0.80 -6.55 -3.95
CA LEU A 40 -0.63 -5.55 -2.89
C LEU A 40 -1.91 -4.74 -2.66
N ASP A 41 -2.58 -4.31 -3.74
CA ASP A 41 -3.83 -3.57 -3.67
C ASP A 41 -4.95 -4.38 -2.98
N ASP A 42 -5.07 -5.67 -3.32
CA ASP A 42 -5.98 -6.60 -2.65
C ASP A 42 -5.67 -6.72 -1.15
N ALA A 43 -4.40 -6.70 -0.75
CA ALA A 43 -4.00 -6.76 0.65
C ALA A 43 -4.37 -5.48 1.41
N ILE A 44 -4.24 -4.31 0.76
CA ILE A 44 -4.71 -3.03 1.30
C ILE A 44 -6.23 -3.07 1.44
N GLY A 45 -6.96 -3.57 0.44
CA GLY A 45 -8.41 -3.76 0.51
C GLY A 45 -8.84 -4.65 1.69
N ALA A 46 -8.15 -5.78 1.90
CA ALA A 46 -8.42 -6.66 3.05
C ALA A 46 -8.17 -5.96 4.39
N LEU A 47 -7.12 -5.13 4.50
CA LEU A 47 -6.83 -4.32 5.68
C LEU A 47 -7.94 -3.29 5.95
N LEU A 48 -8.36 -2.55 4.91
CA LEU A 48 -9.42 -1.55 5.01
C LEU A 48 -10.75 -2.19 5.45
N ASN A 49 -11.12 -3.32 4.83
CA ASN A 49 -12.30 -4.10 5.21
C ASN A 49 -12.24 -4.54 6.68
N LYS A 50 -11.06 -4.92 7.18
CA LYS A 50 -10.90 -5.31 8.58
C LYS A 50 -11.06 -4.12 9.52
N LEU A 51 -10.47 -2.96 9.20
CA LEU A 51 -10.61 -1.73 9.98
C LEU A 51 -12.07 -1.26 10.05
N ASP A 52 -12.79 -1.33 8.92
CA ASP A 52 -14.21 -1.01 8.85
C ASP A 52 -15.04 -1.96 9.72
N ALA A 53 -14.80 -3.27 9.60
CA ALA A 53 -15.52 -4.29 10.37
C ALA A 53 -15.33 -4.18 11.89
N ILE A 54 -14.25 -3.54 12.36
CA ILE A 54 -14.02 -3.28 13.79
C ILE A 54 -14.35 -1.83 14.20
N ASN A 55 -14.92 -1.02 13.29
CA ASN A 55 -15.27 0.39 13.48
C ASN A 55 -14.08 1.31 13.79
N GLU A 56 -12.87 0.96 13.33
CA GLU A 56 -11.66 1.77 13.54
C GLU A 56 -11.24 2.55 12.29
N LEU A 57 -11.89 2.33 11.14
CA LEU A 57 -11.48 2.94 9.87
C LEU A 57 -11.48 4.48 9.92
N GLU A 58 -12.53 5.09 10.46
CA GLU A 58 -12.64 6.56 10.60
C GLU A 58 -11.64 7.15 11.59
N ASN A 59 -11.17 6.35 12.56
CA ASN A 59 -10.18 6.77 13.56
C ASN A 59 -8.74 6.45 13.12
N THR A 60 -8.54 6.00 11.88
CA THR A 60 -7.25 5.55 11.37
C THR A 60 -6.73 6.49 10.28
N ILE A 61 -5.46 6.87 10.39
CA ILE A 61 -4.72 7.50 9.28
C ILE A 61 -3.79 6.46 8.67
N ILE A 62 -3.89 6.28 7.36
CA ILE A 62 -3.07 5.36 6.58
C ILE A 62 -2.04 6.15 5.79
N PHE A 63 -0.78 5.77 5.93
CA PHE A 63 0.32 6.31 5.13
C PHE A 63 0.86 5.20 4.23
N PHE A 64 0.78 5.41 2.92
CA PHE A 64 1.41 4.53 1.94
C PHE A 64 2.67 5.22 1.42
N ILE A 65 3.82 4.55 1.55
CA ILE A 65 5.12 5.10 1.19
C ILE A 65 5.99 3.96 0.66
N ASN A 66 6.77 4.22 -0.40
CA ASN A 66 7.85 3.33 -0.82
C ASN A 66 9.20 3.82 -0.24
N ASP A 67 10.06 2.89 0.15
CA ASP A 67 11.38 3.17 0.75
C ASP A 67 12.40 3.70 -0.28
N HIS A 68 12.31 3.25 -1.54
CA HIS A 68 13.15 3.74 -2.63
C HIS A 68 12.45 3.64 -3.99
N GLY A 69 13.01 4.28 -5.02
CA GLY A 69 12.56 4.08 -6.40
C GLY A 69 13.07 2.75 -6.98
N VAL A 70 12.32 2.13 -7.89
CA VAL A 70 12.64 0.79 -8.43
C VAL A 70 13.09 0.82 -9.89
N GLU A 71 12.47 1.64 -10.75
CA GLU A 71 12.76 1.64 -12.19
C GLU A 71 14.11 2.30 -12.50
N PHE A 72 15.07 1.49 -12.96
CA PHE A 72 16.37 1.89 -13.54
C PHE A 72 17.25 2.84 -12.71
N GLY A 73 16.83 3.21 -11.50
CA GLY A 73 17.50 4.20 -10.67
C GLY A 73 17.86 3.71 -9.27
N LYS A 74 17.46 2.48 -8.88
CA LYS A 74 17.83 1.90 -7.58
C LYS A 74 19.36 1.90 -7.43
N GLY A 75 19.85 2.43 -6.32
CA GLY A 75 21.28 2.61 -6.05
C GLY A 75 21.87 3.92 -6.57
N SER A 76 21.05 4.79 -7.18
CA SER A 76 21.43 6.14 -7.61
C SER A 76 20.70 7.23 -6.81
N LEU A 77 21.25 8.44 -6.82
CA LEU A 77 20.59 9.65 -6.29
C LEU A 77 19.75 10.39 -7.34
N TYR A 78 19.61 9.84 -8.54
CA TYR A 78 18.73 10.40 -9.56
C TYR A 78 17.26 10.13 -9.22
N GLN A 79 16.35 10.85 -9.89
CA GLN A 79 14.92 10.80 -9.57
C GLN A 79 14.36 9.38 -9.52
N GLY A 80 14.74 8.49 -10.43
CA GLY A 80 14.28 7.10 -10.44
C GLY A 80 14.74 6.26 -9.25
N GLY A 81 15.75 6.69 -8.49
CA GLY A 81 16.23 6.03 -7.28
C GLY A 81 15.63 6.57 -5.98
N VAL A 82 15.26 7.85 -5.95
CA VAL A 82 14.88 8.55 -4.69
C VAL A 82 13.47 9.13 -4.68
N LYS A 83 12.84 9.35 -5.84
CA LYS A 83 11.47 9.86 -5.93
C LYS A 83 10.50 8.68 -5.90
N THR A 84 9.74 8.58 -4.82
CA THR A 84 8.79 7.49 -4.59
C THR A 84 7.33 7.94 -4.67
N VAL A 85 6.43 6.97 -4.79
CA VAL A 85 5.00 7.19 -4.60
C VAL A 85 4.74 7.26 -3.10
N SER A 86 4.00 8.28 -2.68
CA SER A 86 3.49 8.38 -1.32
C SER A 86 2.14 9.07 -1.29
N PHE A 87 1.28 8.63 -0.39
CA PHE A 87 0.03 9.31 -0.07
C PHE A 87 -0.37 9.06 1.39
N ALA A 88 -1.20 9.96 1.90
CA ALA A 88 -1.87 9.79 3.18
C ALA A 88 -3.39 9.73 2.92
N TRP A 89 -4.07 8.83 3.61
CA TRP A 89 -5.51 8.65 3.53
C TRP A 89 -6.10 8.60 4.94
N GLY A 90 -7.25 9.22 5.12
CA GLY A 90 -7.92 9.39 6.40
C GLY A 90 -9.05 10.40 6.22
N PRO A 91 -10.26 9.96 5.84
CA PRO A 91 -11.33 10.85 5.37
C PRO A 91 -11.79 11.85 6.43
N SER A 92 -11.69 11.48 7.71
CA SER A 92 -12.03 12.34 8.85
C SER A 92 -10.91 13.35 9.19
N TYR A 93 -9.71 13.18 8.63
CA TYR A 93 -8.52 14.02 8.90
C TYR A 93 -8.09 14.88 7.70
N PHE A 94 -8.35 14.41 6.48
CA PHE A 94 -7.90 15.07 5.25
C PHE A 94 -9.05 15.30 4.28
N LYS A 95 -9.05 16.47 3.65
CA LYS A 95 -9.91 16.70 2.48
C LYS A 95 -9.41 15.84 1.31
N SER A 96 -10.34 15.08 0.71
CA SER A 96 -10.06 14.17 -0.40
C SER A 96 -9.57 14.90 -1.66
N GLY A 97 -8.75 14.21 -2.47
CA GLY A 97 -8.29 14.66 -3.79
C GLY A 97 -7.23 15.76 -3.78
N ILE A 98 -6.59 16.04 -2.65
CA ILE A 98 -5.53 17.05 -2.57
C ILE A 98 -4.20 16.47 -3.04
N ARG A 99 -3.52 17.23 -3.91
CA ARG A 99 -2.13 16.97 -4.33
C ARG A 99 -1.24 18.14 -3.92
N THR A 100 -0.06 17.84 -3.38
CA THR A 100 0.95 18.83 -3.00
C THR A 100 2.27 18.58 -3.72
N SER A 101 3.01 19.65 -4.00
CA SER A 101 4.38 19.62 -4.55
C SER A 101 5.45 19.88 -3.49
N LYS A 102 5.06 19.95 -2.20
CA LYS A 102 6.01 20.13 -1.10
C LYS A 102 6.97 18.95 -1.01
N TRP A 103 8.22 19.23 -0.64
CA TRP A 103 9.20 18.20 -0.33
C TRP A 103 8.74 17.39 0.88
N PHE A 104 8.79 16.07 0.74
CA PHE A 104 8.49 15.10 1.78
C PHE A 104 9.67 14.12 1.86
N LEU A 105 10.22 13.96 3.07
CA LEU A 105 11.24 12.96 3.35
C LEU A 105 10.62 11.91 4.28
N ILE A 106 10.92 10.64 4.04
CA ILE A 106 10.41 9.54 4.87
C ILE A 106 10.83 9.68 6.34
N SER A 107 11.97 10.33 6.60
CA SER A 107 12.49 10.59 7.95
C SER A 107 11.70 11.63 8.74
N ILE A 108 10.81 12.41 8.11
CA ILE A 108 9.97 13.40 8.81
C ILE A 108 9.10 12.75 9.89
N TRP A 109 8.76 11.47 9.72
CA TRP A 109 7.99 10.70 10.70
C TRP A 109 8.68 10.54 12.07
N TYR A 110 10.01 10.43 12.09
CA TYR A 110 10.73 10.27 13.36
C TYR A 110 10.77 11.56 14.20
N LEU A 111 10.45 12.70 13.60
CA LEU A 111 10.56 14.02 14.23
C LEU A 111 9.25 14.52 14.87
N LEU A 112 8.18 13.71 14.83
CA LEU A 112 6.86 14.05 15.38
C LEU A 112 6.56 13.40 16.75
N HIS A 113 7.60 12.93 17.45
CA HIS A 113 7.53 12.43 18.83
C HIS A 113 8.29 13.38 19.76
#